data_AF-A0A4Y2NGK1-F1
#
_entry.id   AF-A0A4Y2NGK1-F1
#
_cell.length_a   1.000
_cell.length_b   1.000
_cell.length_c   1.000
_cell.angle_alpha   90.00
_cell.angle_beta   90.00
_cell.angle_gamma   90.00
#
_symmetry.space_group_name_H-M   'P 1'
#
loop_
_entity.id
_entity.type
_entity.pdbx_description
1 polymer ?
#
loop_
_entity_poly.entity_id
_entity_poly.type
_entity_poly.pdbx_seq_one_letter_code
_entity_poly.pdbx_strand_id
1 'polypeptide(L)'
;MKNYFDFSDYPKDHPLFSVENKKKIGYLKDELNGQPCFEFVGLRSKMYSILSGKGEKQTAKGISKSVRQQKLKHANYRQCLFSCKPSSVLQSRIGSEKHCIFSMR
;
A
#
# COMPACT_ATOMS: atom_id res chain seq x y z
N MET A 1 -2.18 0.37 26.41
CA MET A 1 -1.61 0.29 25.05
C MET A 1 -0.71 -0.93 24.84
N LYS A 2 0.31 -1.18 25.67
CA LYS A 2 1.21 -2.35 25.50
C LYS A 2 0.51 -3.72 25.37
N ASN A 3 -0.64 -3.90 26.02
CA ASN A 3 -1.38 -5.17 25.96
C ASN A 3 -2.11 -5.43 24.63
N TYR A 4 -2.13 -4.48 23.71
CA TYR A 4 -2.86 -4.60 22.44
C TYR A 4 -1.98 -4.39 21.21
N PHE A 5 -0.77 -3.85 21.37
CA PHE A 5 0.07 -3.45 20.25
C PHE A 5 1.43 -4.16 20.24
N ASP A 6 1.92 -4.42 19.02
CA ASP A 6 3.29 -4.85 18.73
C ASP A 6 4.12 -3.62 18.32
N PHE A 7 5.03 -3.20 19.22
CA PHE A 7 5.96 -2.07 19.01
C PHE A 7 7.37 -2.50 18.59
N SER A 8 7.54 -3.77 18.21
CA SER A 8 8.86 -4.33 17.89
C SER A 8 9.50 -3.81 16.61
N ASP A 9 8.72 -3.08 15.81
CA ASP A 9 9.11 -2.52 14.53
C ASP A 9 9.56 -1.05 14.61
N TYR A 10 9.47 -0.44 15.79
CA TYR A 10 9.90 0.94 16.02
C TYR A 10 11.44 1.06 15.98
N PRO A 11 11.99 2.26 15.74
CA PRO A 11 13.42 2.50 15.91
C PRO A 11 13.86 2.09 17.32
N LYS A 12 15.07 1.50 17.46
CA LYS A 12 15.57 1.02 18.76
C LYS A 12 15.69 2.14 19.80
N ASP A 13 15.93 3.36 19.34
CA ASP A 13 16.05 4.56 20.17
C ASP A 13 14.70 5.14 20.60
N HIS A 14 13.58 4.59 20.09
CA HIS A 14 12.25 5.11 20.38
C HIS A 14 11.78 4.65 21.78
N PRO A 15 11.21 5.54 22.61
CA PRO A 15 10.81 5.21 24.00
C PRO A 15 9.78 4.08 24.12
N LEU A 16 9.00 3.85 23.05
CA LEU A 16 7.99 2.80 22.97
C LEU A 16 8.50 1.48 22.37
N PHE A 17 9.75 1.41 21.90
CA PHE A 17 10.30 0.18 21.33
C PHE A 17 10.27 -0.95 22.36
N SER A 18 9.62 -2.06 22.01
CA SER A 18 9.58 -3.27 22.83
C SER A 18 9.45 -4.49 21.94
N VAL A 19 10.23 -5.53 22.25
CA VAL A 19 10.19 -6.82 21.55
C VAL A 19 9.22 -7.82 22.20
N GLU A 20 8.60 -7.47 23.32
CA GLU A 20 7.75 -8.36 24.12
C GLU A 20 6.59 -8.97 23.31
N ASN A 21 6.01 -8.21 22.38
CA ASN A 21 4.86 -8.63 21.57
C ASN A 21 5.20 -8.95 20.11
N LYS A 22 6.49 -9.06 19.79
CA LYS A 22 6.96 -9.27 18.42
C LYS A 22 6.30 -10.48 17.78
N LYS A 23 5.50 -10.25 16.73
CA LYS A 23 4.79 -11.29 15.97
C LYS A 23 3.84 -12.17 16.81
N LYS A 24 3.40 -11.70 17.99
CA LYS A 24 2.36 -12.40 18.75
C LYS A 24 1.00 -12.22 18.09
N ILE A 25 0.22 -13.30 18.02
CA ILE A 25 -1.13 -13.29 17.43
C ILE A 25 -2.06 -12.44 18.32
N GLY A 26 -2.95 -11.66 17.68
CA GLY A 26 -3.92 -10.81 18.38
C GLY A 26 -3.42 -9.40 18.72
N TYR A 27 -2.14 -9.10 18.48
CA TYR A 27 -1.57 -7.76 18.69
C TYR A 27 -1.60 -6.95 17.40
N LEU A 28 -2.01 -5.68 17.51
CA LEU A 28 -2.04 -4.71 16.43
C LEU A 28 -0.65 -4.17 16.16
N LYS A 29 -0.25 -4.16 14.89
CA LYS A 29 1.02 -3.58 14.46
C LYS A 29 0.79 -2.20 13.86
N ASP A 30 1.73 -1.29 14.14
CA ASP A 30 1.83 -0.04 13.39
C ASP A 30 2.55 -0.28 12.05
N GLU A 31 1.81 -0.14 10.96
CA GLU A 31 2.29 -0.33 9.58
C GLU A 31 3.28 0.74 9.10
N LEU A 32 3.35 1.90 9.77
CA LEU A 32 4.26 2.99 9.41
C LEU A 32 5.51 3.01 10.30
N ASN A 33 5.57 2.17 11.32
CA ASN A 33 6.67 2.06 12.29
C ASN A 33 7.01 3.42 12.94
N GLY A 34 6.00 4.11 13.45
CA GLY A 34 6.14 5.41 14.11
C GLY A 34 6.34 6.59 13.16
N GLN A 35 6.32 6.37 11.84
CA GLN A 35 6.39 7.46 10.86
C GLN A 35 5.02 8.10 10.67
N PRO A 36 4.93 9.45 10.65
CA PRO A 36 3.66 10.12 10.44
C PRO A 36 3.12 9.82 9.04
N CYS A 37 1.80 9.61 8.97
CA CYS A 37 1.04 9.62 7.73
C CYS A 37 0.76 11.08 7.35
N PHE A 38 1.26 11.53 6.20
CA PHE A 38 1.06 12.90 5.74
C PHE A 38 -0.26 13.07 4.98
N GLU A 39 -0.57 12.14 4.07
CA GLU A 39 -1.79 12.20 3.27
C GLU A 39 -2.29 10.79 2.96
N PHE A 40 -3.61 10.61 3.04
CA PHE A 40 -4.29 9.38 2.65
C PHE A 40 -5.34 9.70 1.59
N VAL A 41 -5.29 8.98 0.47
CA VAL A 41 -6.27 9.10 -0.62
C VAL A 41 -6.91 7.74 -0.87
N GLY A 42 -8.20 7.63 -0.56
CA GLY A 42 -9.00 6.42 -0.80
C GLY A 42 -9.99 6.64 -1.95
N LEU A 43 -9.89 5.84 -3.02
CA LEU A 43 -10.82 5.92 -4.16
C LEU A 43 -11.92 4.86 -4.08
N ARG A 44 -11.55 3.62 -3.75
CA ARG A 44 -12.48 2.50 -3.57
C ARG A 44 -11.86 1.41 -2.69
N SER A 45 -12.63 0.38 -2.38
CA SER A 45 -12.12 -0.78 -1.65
C SER A 45 -10.87 -1.37 -2.35
N LYS A 46 -9.79 -1.53 -1.58
CA LYS A 46 -8.49 -2.02 -2.07
C LYS A 46 -7.90 -1.17 -3.22
N MET A 47 -8.21 0.13 -3.24
CA MET A 47 -7.59 1.12 -4.12
C MET A 47 -7.38 2.44 -3.38
N TYR A 48 -6.15 2.67 -2.93
CA TYR A 48 -5.79 3.82 -2.13
C TYR A 48 -4.30 4.11 -2.24
N SER A 49 -3.89 5.30 -1.82
CA SER A 49 -2.50 5.67 -1.67
C SER A 49 -2.25 6.35 -0.32
N ILE A 50 -1.09 6.08 0.27
CA ILE A 50 -0.63 6.63 1.55
C ILE A 50 0.70 7.32 1.30
N LEU A 51 0.80 8.59 1.67
CA LEU A 51 2.03 9.35 1.70
C LEU A 51 2.52 9.43 3.15
N SER A 52 3.77 9.03 3.38
CA SER A 52 4.38 9.00 4.71
C SER A 52 5.86 9.38 4.64
N GLY A 53 6.52 9.51 5.80
CA GLY A 53 7.97 9.75 5.87
C GLY A 53 8.83 8.69 5.14
N LYS A 54 8.30 7.48 4.92
CA LYS A 54 8.95 6.41 4.14
C LYS A 54 8.73 6.50 2.63
N GLY A 55 7.94 7.48 2.18
CA GLY A 55 7.51 7.64 0.80
C GLY A 55 6.07 7.22 0.56
N GLU A 56 5.78 6.90 -0.71
CA GLU A 56 4.44 6.57 -1.18
C GLU A 56 4.18 5.06 -1.18
N LYS A 57 3.07 4.65 -0.57
CA LYS A 57 2.53 3.28 -0.66
C LYS A 57 1.24 3.32 -1.47
N GLN A 58 1.20 2.59 -2.60
CA GLN A 58 0.01 2.48 -3.44
C GLN A 58 -0.58 1.07 -3.40
N THR A 59 -1.90 1.00 -3.24
CA THR A 59 -2.69 -0.21 -3.39
C THR A 59 -3.67 -0.02 -4.54
N ALA A 60 -3.68 -0.94 -5.49
CA ALA A 60 -4.62 -0.95 -6.62
C ALA A 60 -4.93 -2.40 -7.00
N LYS A 61 -6.02 -2.96 -6.48
CA LYS A 61 -6.43 -4.32 -6.83
C LYS A 61 -6.70 -4.44 -8.33
N GLY A 62 -6.15 -5.49 -8.94
CA GLY A 62 -6.27 -5.78 -10.39
C GLY A 62 -5.15 -5.17 -11.25
N ILE A 63 -4.33 -4.28 -10.69
CA ILE A 63 -3.17 -3.70 -11.38
C ILE A 63 -1.90 -4.43 -10.97
N SER A 64 -1.09 -4.80 -11.96
CA SER A 64 0.18 -5.49 -11.77
C SER A 64 1.14 -4.66 -10.91
N LYS A 65 1.99 -5.35 -10.15
CA LYS A 65 2.94 -4.70 -9.22
C LYS A 65 3.90 -3.77 -9.98
N SER A 66 4.42 -4.22 -11.12
CA SER A 66 5.33 -3.44 -11.97
C SER A 66 4.70 -2.12 -12.41
N VAL A 67 3.50 -2.18 -12.99
CA VAL A 67 2.78 -0.98 -13.44
C VAL A 67 2.48 -0.04 -12.28
N ARG A 68 2.07 -0.59 -11.13
CA ARG A 68 1.79 0.21 -9.94
C ARG A 68 3.01 0.98 -9.46
N GLN A 69 4.18 0.35 -9.40
CA GLN A 69 5.41 0.99 -8.92
C GLN A 69 5.97 2.02 -9.91
N GLN A 70 5.83 1.78 -11.21
CA GLN A 70 6.38 2.65 -12.25
C GLN A 70 5.46 3.82 -12.60
N LYS A 71 4.15 3.58 -12.71
CA LYS A 71 3.20 4.53 -13.31
C LYS A 71 2.20 5.15 -12.33
N LEU A 72 1.89 4.52 -11.20
CA LEU A 72 0.91 5.03 -10.24
C LEU A 72 1.62 5.74 -9.09
N LYS A 73 1.49 7.07 -9.04
CA LYS A 73 1.98 7.94 -7.96
C LYS A 73 0.82 8.48 -7.13
N HIS A 74 1.11 8.94 -5.91
CA HIS A 74 0.13 9.52 -5.00
C HIS A 74 -0.66 10.66 -5.66
N ALA A 75 0.04 11.49 -6.44
CA ALA A 75 -0.57 12.56 -7.23
C ALA A 75 -1.67 12.09 -8.19
N ASN A 76 -1.54 10.91 -8.81
CA ASN A 76 -2.57 10.38 -9.70
C ASN A 76 -3.87 10.05 -8.95
N TYR A 77 -3.76 9.48 -7.75
CA TYR A 77 -4.92 9.21 -6.90
C TYR A 77 -5.59 10.50 -6.46
N ARG A 78 -4.78 11.48 -6.03
CA ARG A 78 -5.27 12.80 -5.62
C ARG A 78 -6.00 13.50 -6.77
N GLN A 79 -5.40 13.49 -7.96
CA GLN A 79 -6.02 14.05 -9.16
C GLN A 79 -7.34 13.34 -9.48
N CYS A 80 -7.37 12.00 -9.49
CA CYS A 80 -8.58 11.22 -9.75
C CYS A 80 -9.71 11.53 -8.76
N LEU A 81 -9.38 11.73 -7.48
CA LEU A 81 -10.34 12.07 -6.42
C LEU A 81 -11.01 13.41 -6.70
N PHE A 82 -10.22 14.44 -7.01
CA PHE A 82 -10.74 15.81 -7.20
C PHE A 82 -11.29 16.08 -8.59
N SER A 83 -10.74 15.44 -9.62
CA SER A 83 -11.20 15.63 -10.99
C SER A 83 -12.41 14.77 -11.33
N CYS A 84 -12.73 13.76 -10.50
CA CYS A 84 -13.78 12.77 -10.75
C CYS A 84 -13.68 12.13 -12.14
N LYS A 85 -12.46 11.97 -12.67
CA LYS A 85 -12.20 11.42 -14.00
C LYS A 85 -11.47 10.09 -13.87
N PRO A 86 -11.90 9.04 -14.59
CA PRO A 86 -11.20 7.76 -14.57
C PRO A 86 -9.83 7.88 -15.25
N SER A 87 -8.84 7.17 -14.72
CA SER A 87 -7.53 7.00 -15.32
C SER A 87 -7.31 5.55 -15.75
N SER A 88 -6.77 5.34 -16.94
CA SER A 88 -6.51 4.03 -17.53
C SER A 88 -5.01 3.79 -17.68
N VAL A 89 -4.55 2.56 -17.46
CA VAL A 89 -3.14 2.21 -17.65
C VAL A 89 -3.03 0.87 -18.38
N LEU A 90 -2.20 0.82 -19.41
CA LEU A 90 -1.85 -0.41 -20.13
C LEU A 90 -0.93 -1.29 -19.28
N GLN A 91 -1.23 -2.59 -19.22
CA GLN A 91 -0.44 -3.57 -18.49
C GLN A 91 -0.33 -4.88 -19.27
N SER A 92 0.88 -5.36 -19.47
CA SER A 92 1.10 -6.68 -20.06
C SER A 92 0.81 -7.78 -19.03
N ARG A 93 0.15 -8.86 -19.47
CA ARG A 93 -0.06 -10.07 -18.66
C ARG A 93 0.02 -11.32 -19.53
N ILE A 94 0.37 -12.43 -18.92
CA ILE A 94 0.20 -13.75 -19.54
C ILE A 94 -1.22 -14.23 -19.20
N GLY A 95 -1.99 -14.61 -20.22
CA GLY A 95 -3.36 -15.10 -20.06
C GLY A 95 -3.58 -16.39 -20.85
N SER A 96 -4.54 -17.20 -20.43
CA SER A 96 -4.94 -18.42 -21.14
C SER A 96 -6.33 -18.25 -21.72
N GLU A 97 -6.50 -18.63 -22.99
CA GLU A 97 -7.79 -18.68 -23.68
C GLU A 97 -7.86 -20.00 -24.45
N LYS A 98 -8.94 -20.77 -24.25
CA LYS A 98 -9.13 -22.11 -24.84
C LYS A 98 -7.91 -23.04 -24.67
N HIS A 99 -7.33 -23.01 -23.46
CA HIS A 99 -6.11 -23.77 -23.10
C HIS A 99 -4.82 -23.35 -23.83
N CYS A 100 -4.83 -22.26 -24.60
CA CYS A 100 -3.66 -21.69 -25.22
C CYS A 100 -3.17 -20.47 -24.44
N ILE A 101 -1.85 -20.39 -24.21
CA ILE A 101 -1.23 -19.28 -23.46
C ILE A 101 -0.85 -18.16 -24.43
N PHE A 102 -1.20 -16.93 -24.06
CA PHE A 102 -0.92 -15.72 -24.84
C PHE A 102 -0.27 -14.64 -23.98
N SER A 103 0.57 -13.81 -24.61
CA SER A 103 1.00 -12.54 -24.06
C SER A 103 -0.02 -11.46 -24.44
N MET A 104 -0.80 -11.02 -23.46
CA MET A 104 -1.84 -9.99 -23.60
C MET A 104 -1.30 -8.63 -23.15
N ARG A 105 -1.79 -7.53 -23.74
CA ARG A 105 -1.47 -6.14 -23.36
C ARG A 105 -2.72 -5.36 -23.02
#